data_AF-A0A818VHW4-F1
#
_entry.id   AF-A0A818VHW4-F1
#
_cell.length_a   1.000
_cell.length_b   1.000
_cell.length_c   1.000
_cell.angle_alpha   90.00
_cell.angle_beta   90.00
_cell.angle_gamma   90.00
#
_symmetry.space_group_name_H-M   'P 1'
#
loop_
_entity.id
_entity.type
_entity.pdbx_description
1 polymer ?
#
loop_
_entity_poly.entity_id
_entity_poly.type
_entity_poly.pdbx_seq_one_letter_code
_entity_poly.pdbx_strand_id
1 'polypeptide(L)'
;MHTAVHMGPKFIYDALYSVCDDKAPSHSAVIRWSKWYHEGGKRIKGKPRPSRPVIDMTSENIEGLSLIDDPILQLMKYKSKLG
;
A
#
# COMPACT_ATOMS: atom_id res chain seq x y z
N MET A 1 -22.01 -10.02 -16.80
CA MET A 1 -20.77 -9.55 -16.16
C MET A 1 -20.94 -9.72 -14.65
N HIS A 2 -20.41 -10.81 -14.08
CA HIS A 2 -20.49 -11.07 -12.63
C HIS A 2 -19.11 -10.92 -12.02
N THR A 3 -18.92 -9.86 -11.25
CA THR A 3 -17.73 -9.61 -10.44
C THR A 3 -17.65 -10.66 -9.33
N ALA A 4 -16.45 -10.97 -8.83
CA ALA A 4 -16.24 -12.06 -7.86
C ALA A 4 -16.77 -11.75 -6.44
N VAL A 5 -17.42 -10.61 -6.27
CA VAL A 5 -18.56 -10.39 -5.37
C VAL A 5 -19.71 -10.08 -6.32
N HIS A 6 -20.87 -10.76 -6.25
CA HIS A 6 -22.01 -10.60 -7.18
C HIS A 6 -22.64 -9.18 -7.19
N MET A 7 -21.93 -8.16 -6.72
CA MET A 7 -22.32 -6.78 -6.58
C MET A 7 -21.67 -5.94 -7.67
N GLY A 8 -22.48 -5.14 -8.38
CA GLY A 8 -21.97 -4.24 -9.42
C GLY A 8 -21.03 -3.15 -8.88
N PRO A 9 -20.15 -2.57 -9.71
CA PRO A 9 -19.21 -1.53 -9.30
C PRO A 9 -19.86 -0.32 -8.61
N LYS A 10 -21.08 0.06 -9.04
CA LYS A 10 -21.85 1.14 -8.40
C LYS A 10 -22.17 0.82 -6.95
N PHE A 11 -22.65 -0.38 -6.66
CA PHE A 11 -22.98 -0.81 -5.30
C PHE A 11 -21.74 -0.79 -4.40
N ILE A 12 -20.59 -1.25 -4.92
CA ILE A 12 -19.32 -1.23 -4.18
C ILE A 12 -18.89 0.20 -3.90
N TYR A 13 -19.02 1.12 -4.86
CA TYR A 13 -18.71 2.53 -4.66
C TYR A 13 -19.62 3.18 -3.62
N ASP A 14 -20.94 2.99 -3.71
CA ASP A 14 -21.91 3.56 -2.77
C ASP A 14 -21.65 3.05 -1.34
N ALA A 15 -21.29 1.77 -1.18
CA ALA A 15 -20.91 1.20 0.11
C ALA A 15 -19.57 1.73 0.65
N LEU A 16 -18.60 2.04 -0.21
CA LEU A 16 -17.34 2.65 0.20
C LEU A 16 -17.54 4.13 0.57
N TYR A 17 -18.36 4.85 -0.18
CA TYR A 17 -18.68 6.25 0.07
C TYR A 17 -19.48 6.42 1.37
N SER A 18 -20.42 5.51 1.67
CA SER A 18 -21.17 5.57 2.93
C SER A 18 -20.31 5.40 4.19
N VAL A 19 -19.14 4.76 4.07
CA VAL A 19 -18.21 4.52 5.19
C VAL A 19 -17.08 5.54 5.23
N CYS A 20 -16.54 5.90 4.06
CA CYS A 20 -15.32 6.72 3.94
C CYS A 20 -15.58 8.16 3.50
N ASP A 21 -16.80 8.48 3.06
CA ASP A 21 -17.19 9.79 2.52
C ASP A 21 -16.20 10.23 1.43
N ASP A 22 -15.75 11.48 1.44
CA ASP A 22 -14.75 12.05 0.53
C ASP A 22 -13.38 11.32 0.52
N LYS A 23 -13.10 10.43 1.47
CA LYS A 23 -11.89 9.59 1.46
C LYS A 23 -12.06 8.31 0.64
N ALA A 24 -13.27 8.04 0.13
CA ALA A 24 -13.54 6.87 -0.68
C ALA A 24 -12.76 6.92 -2.02
N PRO A 25 -12.33 5.75 -2.54
CA PRO A 25 -11.81 5.66 -3.89
C PRO A 25 -12.84 6.14 -4.92
N SER A 26 -12.39 6.81 -5.98
CA SER A 26 -13.28 7.25 -7.04
C SER A 26 -14.01 6.08 -7.71
N HIS A 27 -15.23 6.33 -8.20
CA HIS A 27 -16.02 5.32 -8.91
C HIS A 27 -15.26 4.67 -10.07
N SER A 28 -14.42 5.44 -10.79
CA SER A 28 -13.58 4.92 -11.87
C SER A 28 -12.46 3.98 -11.37
N ALA A 29 -11.91 4.24 -10.19
CA ALA A 29 -10.96 3.32 -9.55
C ALA A 29 -11.65 2.01 -9.17
N VAL A 30 -12.87 2.07 -8.63
CA VAL A 30 -13.66 0.89 -8.28
C VAL A 30 -13.97 0.04 -9.51
N ILE A 31 -14.39 0.63 -10.63
CA ILE A 31 -14.59 -0.09 -11.90
C ILE A 31 -13.30 -0.80 -12.35
N ARG A 32 -12.17 -0.09 -12.31
CA ARG A 32 -10.88 -0.65 -12.74
C ARG A 32 -10.46 -1.84 -11.89
N TRP A 33 -10.58 -1.71 -10.56
CA TRP A 33 -10.25 -2.80 -9.62
C TRP A 33 -11.20 -3.98 -9.77
N SER A 34 -12.48 -3.72 -9.97
CA SER A 34 -13.51 -4.72 -10.21
C SER A 34 -13.20 -5.57 -11.45
N LYS A 35 -12.82 -4.91 -12.56
CA LYS A 35 -12.36 -5.59 -13.78
C LYS A 35 -11.08 -6.38 -13.55
N TRP A 36 -10.07 -5.77 -12.93
CA TRP A 36 -8.78 -6.41 -12.67
C TRP A 36 -8.90 -7.65 -11.76
N TYR A 37 -9.78 -7.61 -10.76
CA TYR A 37 -10.07 -8.75 -9.90
C TYR A 37 -10.78 -9.88 -10.67
N HIS A 38 -11.74 -9.53 -11.53
CA HIS A 38 -12.42 -10.49 -12.41
C HIS A 38 -11.46 -11.17 -13.39
N GLU A 39 -10.43 -10.47 -13.85
CA GLU A 39 -9.35 -11.00 -14.69
C GLU A 39 -8.32 -11.86 -13.91
N GLY A 40 -8.54 -12.13 -12.62
CA GLY A 40 -7.69 -12.99 -11.80
C GLY A 40 -6.56 -12.25 -11.06
N GLY A 41 -6.61 -10.92 -11.00
CA GLY A 41 -5.69 -10.11 -10.20
C GLY A 41 -5.81 -10.37 -8.70
N LYS A 42 -4.71 -10.78 -8.04
CA LYS A 42 -4.68 -11.11 -6.59
C LYS A 42 -3.75 -10.23 -5.74
N ARG A 43 -2.90 -9.41 -6.38
CA ARG A 43 -1.94 -8.52 -5.69
C ARG A 43 -2.57 -7.22 -5.19
N ILE A 44 -2.76 -7.10 -3.89
CA ILE A 44 -3.22 -5.86 -3.23
C ILE A 44 -2.09 -4.81 -3.20
N LYS A 45 -0.83 -5.25 -3.12
CA LYS A 45 0.34 -4.35 -3.12
C LYS A 45 0.65 -3.86 -4.53
N GLY A 46 0.75 -2.54 -4.68
CA GLY A 46 1.21 -1.91 -5.91
C GLY A 46 2.57 -2.45 -6.35
N LYS A 47 2.81 -2.52 -7.66
CA LYS A 47 4.15 -2.82 -8.17
C LYS A 47 5.11 -1.73 -7.68
N PRO A 48 6.35 -2.08 -7.28
CA PRO A 48 7.38 -1.09 -7.02
C PRO A 48 7.46 -0.13 -8.20
N ARG A 49 7.39 1.17 -7.93
CA ARG A 49 7.57 2.18 -8.98
C ARG A 49 9.07 2.24 -9.27
N PRO A 50 9.51 2.17 -10.55
CA PRO A 50 10.92 2.20 -10.90
C PRO A 50 11.66 3.45 -10.39
N SER A 51 10.93 4.52 -10.08
CA SER A 51 11.46 5.80 -9.60
C SER A 51 11.68 5.89 -8.09
N ARG A 52 11.34 4.87 -7.29
CA ARG A 52 11.67 4.86 -5.85
C ARG A 52 12.81 3.88 -5.64
N PRO A 53 14.02 4.35 -5.26
CA PRO A 53 15.07 3.45 -4.83
C PRO A 53 14.52 2.59 -3.70
N VAL A 54 14.54 1.27 -3.89
CA VAL A 54 14.53 0.38 -2.75
C VAL A 54 15.90 0.60 -2.12
N ILE A 55 15.95 1.38 -1.04
CA ILE A 55 17.17 1.48 -0.26
C ILE A 55 17.31 0.12 0.40
N ASP A 56 18.07 -0.77 -0.23
CA ASP A 56 18.51 -1.99 0.43
C ASP A 56 19.37 -1.57 1.63
N MET A 57 19.09 -2.14 2.80
CA MET A 57 19.89 -1.90 4.00
C MET A 57 21.23 -2.64 3.87
N THR A 58 22.14 -2.09 3.07
CA THR A 58 23.55 -2.49 3.03
C THR A 58 24.31 -1.88 4.20
N SER A 59 25.45 -2.44 4.58
CA SER A 59 26.31 -1.91 5.65
C SER A 59 26.68 -0.44 5.45
N GLU A 60 26.97 -0.04 4.21
CA GLU A 60 27.24 1.36 3.84
C GLU A 60 26.03 2.27 4.05
N ASN A 61 24.82 1.80 3.73
CA ASN A 61 23.59 2.55 3.97
C ASN A 61 23.28 2.68 5.47
N ILE A 62 23.64 1.69 6.29
CA ILE A 62 23.49 1.75 7.75
C ILE A 62 24.44 2.77 8.37
N GLU A 63 25.69 2.85 7.90
CA GLU A 63 26.65 3.87 8.37
C GLU A 63 26.19 5.28 8.01
N GLY A 64 25.68 5.51 6.80
CA GLY A 64 25.10 6.79 6.39
C GLY A 64 23.88 7.21 7.22
N LEU A 65 23.05 6.25 7.64
CA LEU A 65 21.90 6.51 8.51
C LEU A 65 22.29 6.83 9.97
N SER A 66 23.51 6.50 10.41
CA SER A 66 23.98 6.82 11.77
C SER A 66 24.23 8.32 12.01
N LEU A 67 24.38 9.09 10.93
CA LEU A 67 24.57 10.54 10.91
C LEU A 67 23.25 11.31 10.86
N ILE A 68 22.12 10.63 10.65
CA ILE A 68 20.80 11.24 10.64
C ILE A 68 20.23 11.02 12.05
N ASP A 69 19.97 12.11 12.77
CA ASP A 69 19.23 12.13 14.03
C ASP A 69 17.74 11.78 13.76
N ASP A 70 17.50 10.58 13.23
CA ASP A 70 16.19 10.05 12.95
C ASP A 70 15.68 9.25 14.17
N PRO A 71 14.56 9.66 14.79
CA PRO A 71 13.96 8.97 15.93
C PRO A 71 13.65 7.49 15.65
N ILE A 72 13.39 7.10 14.40
CA ILE A 72 13.08 5.72 14.01
C ILE A 72 14.33 4.83 14.11
N LEU A 73 15.51 5.35 13.74
CA LEU A 73 16.78 4.63 13.87
C LEU A 73 17.19 4.42 15.34
N GLN A 74 16.91 5.41 16.20
CA GLN A 74 17.15 5.25 17.63
C GLN A 74 16.27 4.15 18.24
N LEU A 75 14.99 4.08 17.83
CA LEU A 75 14.07 3.02 18.25
C LEU A 75 14.51 1.62 17.81
N MET A 76 15.04 1.47 16.59
CA MET A 76 15.55 0.19 16.11
C MET A 76 16.82 -0.25 16.85
N LYS A 77 17.75 0.68 17.12
CA LYS A 77 18.95 0.41 17.93
C LYS A 77 18.59 -0.02 19.36
N TYR A 78 17.59 0.61 19.97
CA TYR A 78 17.14 0.27 21.32
C TYR A 78 16.55 -1.15 21.39
N LYS A 79 15.75 -1.55 20.40
CA LYS A 79 15.20 -2.91 20.33
C LYS A 79 16.27 -3.98 20.09
N SER A 80 17.32 -3.68 19.33
CA SER A 80 18.40 -4.63 19.08
C SER A 80 19.32 -4.86 20.29
N LYS A 81 19.36 -3.95 21.27
CA LYS A 81 20.11 -4.11 22.52
C LYS A 81 19.36 -4.89 23.61
N LEU A 82 18.07 -5.16 23.39
CA LEU A 82 17.19 -5.82 24.37
C LEU A 82 16.95 -7.31 24.06
N GLY A 83 17.59 -7.85 23.02
CA GLY A 83 17.71 -9.28 22.75
C GLY A 83 19.15 -9.72 22.93
#